data_AF-A0A3L8PTZ8-F1
#
_entry.id   AF-A0A3L8PTZ8-F1
#
_cell.length_a   1.000
_cell.length_b   1.000
_cell.length_c   1.000
_cell.angle_alpha   90.00
_cell.angle_beta   90.00
_cell.angle_gamma   90.00
#
_symmetry.space_group_name_H-M   'P 1'
#
loop_
_entity.id
_entity.type
_entity.pdbx_description
1 polymer ?
#
loop_
_entity_poly.entity_id
_entity_poly.type
_entity_poly.pdbx_seq_one_letter_code
_entity_poly.pdbx_strand_id
1 'polypeptide(L)'
;MKKPPLIWLNVILFASTLLAAVILVPWRGITHGFDGFEWLTFVILCFFSGLSITAGYHRLWSHKAYKAHAVIRFFYALGGALALQNSALHWSSDHRIHHKHVDNNVKDPYSAKMGFWYSHIGWMLREYQAHRYHDYNNARDLQKDRIVMWQHKHYLLLTILMNIGLPVFIGWLNGDILSMFILAGVLRLVIGHHTTFFINSLAHIWGKQTYTDKNTARDNGFLALFTHGEGYHNFHHIFENDYRNGIQWWDYDPTKWLIRLLSYLGLASDLRKVPQERIEAAKYQMQLLNTKQKVGHLPDADEMLAKLQAEFEQLKTHLAEYYQAKKAVLDAKRKQVCHIELKAQMEISKIRFKLQKHNWKMLTASY
;
A
#
# COMPACT_ATOMS: atom_id res chain seq x y z
N MET A 1 -1.19 -32.59 2.59
CA MET A 1 -0.05 -32.23 1.72
C MET A 1 1.22 -32.13 2.56
N LYS A 2 2.34 -32.68 2.09
CA LYS A 2 3.63 -32.58 2.77
C LYS A 2 4.09 -31.11 2.74
N LYS A 3 4.46 -30.55 3.89
CA LYS A 3 4.95 -29.16 3.95
C LYS A 3 6.25 -29.05 3.12
N PRO A 4 6.44 -27.99 2.31
CA PRO A 4 7.68 -27.80 1.57
C PRO A 4 8.90 -27.67 2.51
N PRO A 5 10.13 -27.93 2.00
CA PRO A 5 11.34 -27.83 2.79
C PRO A 5 11.55 -26.40 3.30
N LEU A 6 12.28 -26.28 4.42
CA LEU A 6 12.67 -24.99 4.99
C LEU A 6 13.74 -24.32 4.14
N ILE A 7 13.66 -23.00 4.02
CA ILE A 7 14.73 -22.17 3.48
C ILE A 7 15.59 -21.74 4.67
N TRP A 8 16.59 -22.55 5.02
CA TRP A 8 17.41 -22.34 6.22
C TRP A 8 18.09 -20.98 6.26
N LEU A 9 18.49 -20.44 5.10
CA LEU A 9 19.03 -19.08 5.02
C LEU A 9 18.06 -18.04 5.59
N ASN A 10 16.78 -18.10 5.20
CA ASN A 10 15.76 -17.17 5.67
C ASN A 10 15.46 -17.38 7.16
N VAL A 11 15.38 -18.64 7.60
CA VAL A 11 15.18 -18.97 9.02
C VAL A 11 16.31 -18.40 9.88
N ILE A 12 17.56 -18.64 9.50
CA ILE A 12 18.73 -18.14 10.23
C ILE A 12 18.77 -16.61 10.19
N LEU A 13 18.53 -15.99 9.03
CA LEU A 13 18.52 -14.54 8.90
C LEU A 13 17.50 -13.91 9.86
N PHE A 14 16.22 -14.27 9.74
CA PHE A 14 15.17 -13.65 10.58
C PHE A 14 15.36 -13.94 12.07
N ALA A 15 15.73 -15.19 12.43
CA ALA A 15 15.95 -15.54 13.83
C ALA A 15 17.16 -14.80 14.42
N SER A 16 18.30 -14.77 13.71
CA SER A 16 19.52 -14.12 14.21
C SER A 16 19.37 -12.61 14.29
N THR A 17 18.74 -11.94 13.31
CA THR A 17 18.51 -10.50 13.37
C THR A 17 17.54 -10.11 14.47
N LEU A 18 16.49 -10.92 14.70
CA LEU A 18 15.54 -10.69 15.79
C LEU A 18 16.22 -10.86 17.16
N LEU A 19 16.98 -11.94 17.34
CA LEU A 19 17.74 -12.18 18.58
C LEU A 19 18.76 -11.05 18.81
N ALA A 20 19.49 -10.63 17.78
CA ALA A 20 20.41 -9.51 17.87
C ALA A 20 19.69 -8.21 18.25
N ALA A 21 18.53 -7.90 17.67
CA ALA A 21 17.77 -6.72 18.03
C ALA A 21 17.28 -6.77 19.50
N VAL A 22 16.74 -7.91 19.95
CA VAL A 22 16.17 -8.05 21.31
C VAL A 22 17.25 -8.11 22.38
N ILE A 23 18.47 -8.56 22.05
CA ILE A 23 19.57 -8.67 23.02
C ILE A 23 20.50 -7.45 22.97
N LEU A 24 21.02 -7.11 21.78
CA LEU A 24 22.06 -6.09 21.64
C LEU A 24 21.53 -4.67 21.81
N VAL A 25 20.29 -4.39 21.41
CA VAL A 25 19.72 -3.03 21.55
C VAL A 25 19.52 -2.68 23.02
N PRO A 26 18.84 -3.50 23.86
CA PRO A 26 18.72 -3.18 25.28
C PRO A 26 20.07 -3.20 25.99
N TRP A 27 20.95 -4.17 25.67
CA TRP A 27 22.29 -4.23 26.26
C TRP A 27 23.09 -2.95 26.00
N ARG A 28 23.16 -2.51 24.74
CA ARG A 28 23.89 -1.28 24.37
C ARG A 28 23.23 -0.05 24.99
N GLY A 29 21.90 0.02 24.94
CA GLY A 29 21.12 1.12 25.52
C GLY A 29 21.30 1.28 27.03
N ILE A 30 21.45 0.18 27.77
CA ILE A 30 21.69 0.21 29.23
C ILE A 30 23.14 0.52 29.56
N THR A 31 24.10 -0.01 28.79
CA THR A 31 25.54 0.09 29.13
C THR A 31 26.21 1.37 28.63
N HIS A 32 25.82 1.87 27.46
CA HIS A 32 26.45 3.03 26.80
C HIS A 32 25.43 4.12 26.45
N GLY A 33 24.15 3.76 26.30
CA GLY A 33 23.13 4.66 25.77
C GLY A 33 23.17 4.76 24.24
N PHE A 34 22.25 5.56 23.70
CA PHE A 34 22.23 6.00 22.31
C PHE A 34 22.07 7.52 22.30
N ASP A 35 22.85 8.21 21.49
CA ASP A 35 22.76 9.64 21.29
C ASP A 35 21.63 10.04 20.33
N GLY A 36 21.40 11.34 20.20
CA GLY A 36 20.37 11.87 19.30
C GLY A 36 20.67 11.63 17.82
N PHE A 37 21.94 11.51 17.43
CA PHE A 37 22.37 11.32 16.04
C PHE A 37 22.04 9.90 15.56
N GLU A 38 22.24 8.90 16.41
CA GLU A 38 21.90 7.49 16.16
C GLU A 38 20.40 7.31 16.02
N TRP A 39 19.61 7.89 16.94
CA TRP A 39 18.15 7.87 16.84
C TRP A 39 17.64 8.58 15.59
N LEU A 40 18.21 9.74 15.25
CA LEU A 40 17.85 10.47 14.05
C LEU A 40 18.18 9.65 12.79
N THR A 41 19.37 9.04 12.73
CA THR A 41 19.79 8.18 11.62
C THR A 41 18.88 6.96 11.50
N PHE A 42 18.55 6.32 12.61
CA PHE A 42 17.59 5.21 12.65
C PHE A 42 16.24 5.62 12.04
N VAL A 43 15.67 6.77 12.43
CA VAL A 43 14.40 7.26 11.88
C VAL A 43 14.53 7.56 10.39
N ILE A 44 15.59 8.27 9.96
CA ILE A 44 15.82 8.61 8.56
C ILE A 44 15.93 7.34 7.70
N LEU A 45 16.69 6.34 8.14
CA LEU A 45 16.85 5.09 7.39
C LEU A 45 15.59 4.22 7.41
N CYS A 46 14.79 4.25 8.48
CA CYS A 46 13.45 3.65 8.51
C CYS A 46 12.56 4.27 7.42
N PHE A 47 12.45 5.60 7.37
CA PHE A 47 11.64 6.28 6.36
C PHE A 47 12.21 6.11 4.95
N PHE A 48 13.54 6.17 4.77
CA PHE A 48 14.15 6.00 3.45
C PHE A 48 13.91 4.61 2.88
N SER A 49 14.11 3.55 3.69
CA SER A 49 13.83 2.18 3.25
C SER A 49 12.34 1.93 3.05
N GLY A 50 11.49 2.34 4.01
CA GLY A 50 10.03 2.21 3.93
C GLY A 50 9.44 2.92 2.71
N LEU A 51 9.76 4.21 2.51
CA LEU A 51 9.29 4.99 1.37
C LEU A 51 9.83 4.48 0.03
N SER A 52 11.00 3.83 0.01
CA SER A 52 11.52 3.20 -1.21
C SER A 52 10.72 1.95 -1.59
N ILE A 53 10.23 1.19 -0.61
CA ILE A 53 9.28 0.10 -0.85
C ILE A 53 7.94 0.66 -1.32
N THR A 54 7.35 1.60 -0.59
CA THR A 54 5.98 2.08 -0.89
C THR A 54 5.92 2.95 -2.14
N ALA A 55 6.80 3.94 -2.30
CA ALA A 55 6.80 4.81 -3.48
C ALA A 55 7.42 4.12 -4.69
N GLY A 56 8.49 3.35 -4.50
CA GLY A 56 9.26 2.71 -5.57
C GLY A 56 8.73 1.34 -5.97
N TYR A 57 8.93 0.34 -5.11
CA TYR A 57 8.59 -1.04 -5.44
C TYR A 57 7.09 -1.21 -5.68
N HIS A 58 6.29 -0.66 -4.77
CA HIS A 58 4.86 -0.82 -4.76
C HIS A 58 4.16 0.06 -5.81
N ARG A 59 4.11 1.37 -5.59
CA ARG A 59 3.28 2.26 -6.41
C ARG A 59 3.87 2.54 -7.80
N LEU A 60 5.20 2.65 -7.92
CA LEU A 60 5.85 2.92 -9.21
C LEU A 60 6.03 1.65 -10.04
N TRP A 61 6.77 0.66 -9.54
CA TRP A 61 7.15 -0.51 -10.33
C TRP A 61 6.06 -1.57 -10.40
N SER A 62 5.37 -1.90 -9.31
CA SER A 62 4.29 -2.91 -9.39
C SER A 62 3.05 -2.37 -10.09
N HIS A 63 2.56 -1.19 -9.66
CA HIS A 63 1.24 -0.67 -10.07
C HIS A 63 1.26 0.43 -11.13
N LYS A 64 2.43 0.95 -11.50
CA LYS A 64 2.57 2.00 -12.53
C LYS A 64 1.68 3.21 -12.24
N ALA A 65 1.52 3.56 -10.97
CA ALA A 65 0.62 4.61 -10.52
C ALA A 65 1.14 6.02 -10.88
N TYR A 66 2.42 6.14 -11.21
CA TYR A 66 3.05 7.37 -11.69
C TYR A 66 4.34 7.04 -12.47
N LYS A 67 4.99 8.05 -13.04
CA LYS A 67 6.34 7.98 -13.61
C LYS A 67 7.30 8.80 -12.77
N ALA A 68 8.52 8.32 -12.60
CA ALA A 68 9.59 9.02 -11.87
C ALA A 68 10.84 9.23 -12.72
N HIS A 69 11.54 10.31 -12.44
CA HIS A 69 12.87 10.61 -12.97
C HIS A 69 13.87 9.50 -12.59
N ALA A 70 14.88 9.28 -13.45
CA ALA A 70 15.87 8.21 -13.27
C ALA A 70 16.61 8.30 -11.91
N VAL A 71 16.92 9.52 -11.46
CA VAL A 71 17.56 9.78 -10.16
C VAL A 71 16.70 9.26 -8.99
N ILE A 72 15.39 9.54 -9.01
CA ILE A 72 14.47 9.08 -7.96
C ILE A 72 14.36 7.55 -7.98
N ARG A 73 14.27 6.95 -9.17
CA ARG A 73 14.26 5.49 -9.34
C ARG A 73 15.54 4.83 -8.80
N PHE A 74 16.68 5.47 -9.00
CA PHE A 74 17.96 5.00 -8.47
C PHE A 74 17.97 5.02 -6.93
N PHE A 75 17.49 6.11 -6.31
CA PHE A 75 17.36 6.17 -4.85
C PHE A 75 16.39 5.13 -4.30
N TYR A 76 15.25 4.90 -4.95
CA TYR A 76 14.34 3.82 -4.57
C TYR A 76 14.97 2.43 -4.70
N ALA A 77 15.83 2.22 -5.70
CA ALA A 77 16.55 0.96 -5.86
C ALA A 77 17.54 0.72 -4.70
N LEU A 78 18.24 1.76 -4.24
CA LEU A 78 19.13 1.71 -3.08
C LEU A 78 18.38 1.52 -1.77
N GLY A 79 17.33 2.31 -1.52
CA GLY A 79 16.51 2.18 -0.31
C GLY A 79 15.75 0.85 -0.27
N GLY A 80 15.39 0.28 -1.41
CA GLY A 80 14.86 -1.08 -1.50
C GLY A 80 15.87 -2.17 -1.15
N ALA A 81 17.15 -1.97 -1.49
CA ALA A 81 18.23 -2.86 -1.02
C ALA A 81 18.46 -2.72 0.50
N LEU A 82 18.34 -1.51 1.06
CA LEU A 82 18.34 -1.27 2.51
C LEU A 82 17.14 -1.96 3.21
N ALA A 83 15.99 -2.08 2.54
CA ALA A 83 14.82 -2.76 3.09
C ALA A 83 14.99 -4.29 3.16
N LEU A 84 15.90 -4.87 2.36
CA LEU A 84 16.17 -6.32 2.32
C LEU A 84 14.89 -7.15 2.10
N GLN A 85 14.13 -6.85 1.04
CA GLN A 85 12.87 -7.55 0.69
C GLN A 85 12.90 -8.16 -0.71
N ASN A 86 14.04 -8.70 -1.12
CA ASN A 86 14.37 -9.04 -2.51
C ASN A 86 14.51 -7.82 -3.45
N SER A 87 15.06 -8.08 -4.63
CA SER A 87 15.20 -7.08 -5.69
C SER A 87 13.85 -6.49 -6.12
N ALA A 88 13.87 -5.29 -6.69
CA ALA A 88 12.67 -4.63 -7.20
C ALA A 88 11.91 -5.52 -8.22
N LEU A 89 12.63 -6.21 -9.11
CA LEU A 89 12.04 -7.12 -10.09
C LEU A 89 11.26 -8.26 -9.41
N HIS A 90 11.89 -8.94 -8.46
CA HIS A 90 11.31 -10.10 -7.80
C HIS A 90 10.14 -9.70 -6.89
N TRP A 91 10.31 -8.65 -6.08
CA TRP A 91 9.26 -8.13 -5.22
C TRP A 91 8.04 -7.69 -6.03
N SER A 92 8.25 -6.92 -7.11
CA SER A 92 7.14 -6.47 -7.95
C SER A 92 6.46 -7.59 -8.72
N SER A 93 7.20 -8.62 -9.14
CA SER A 93 6.62 -9.83 -9.73
C SER A 93 5.67 -10.52 -8.75
N ASP A 94 6.14 -10.82 -7.54
CA ASP A 94 5.35 -11.49 -6.52
C ASP A 94 4.12 -10.67 -6.13
N HIS A 95 4.29 -9.36 -5.99
CA HIS A 95 3.20 -8.46 -5.66
C HIS A 95 2.13 -8.36 -6.76
N ARG A 96 2.52 -8.37 -8.04
CA ARG A 96 1.56 -8.44 -9.14
C ARG A 96 0.78 -9.76 -9.17
N ILE A 97 1.41 -10.87 -8.77
CA ILE A 97 0.73 -12.17 -8.65
C ILE A 97 -0.26 -12.14 -7.49
N HIS A 98 0.15 -11.61 -6.34
CA HIS A 98 -0.74 -11.38 -5.19
C HIS A 98 -1.97 -10.60 -5.62
N HIS A 99 -1.83 -9.42 -6.23
CA HIS A 99 -2.96 -8.60 -6.71
C HIS A 99 -3.87 -9.30 -7.71
N LYS A 100 -3.30 -10.11 -8.61
CA LYS A 100 -4.09 -10.87 -9.58
C LYS A 100 -4.89 -12.01 -8.93
N HIS A 101 -4.41 -12.55 -7.81
CA HIS A 101 -4.90 -13.78 -7.22
C HIS A 101 -5.18 -13.69 -5.72
N VAL A 102 -5.46 -12.48 -5.21
CA VAL A 102 -5.61 -12.18 -3.77
C VAL A 102 -6.46 -13.25 -3.08
N ASP A 103 -5.97 -13.74 -1.95
CA ASP A 103 -6.62 -14.77 -1.13
C ASP A 103 -6.81 -16.15 -1.80
N ASN A 104 -6.16 -16.40 -2.93
CA ASN A 104 -6.11 -17.74 -3.52
C ASN A 104 -4.96 -18.54 -2.89
N ASN A 105 -5.27 -19.52 -2.04
CA ASN A 105 -4.28 -20.32 -1.31
C ASN A 105 -3.25 -21.08 -2.16
N VAL A 106 -3.48 -21.22 -3.46
CA VAL A 106 -2.56 -21.88 -4.39
C VAL A 106 -1.72 -20.87 -5.17
N LYS A 107 -2.31 -19.74 -5.59
CA LYS A 107 -1.70 -18.79 -6.52
C LYS A 107 -1.16 -17.53 -5.85
N ASP A 108 -1.76 -17.09 -4.76
CA ASP A 108 -1.29 -15.93 -3.99
C ASP A 108 -0.08 -16.35 -3.14
N PRO A 109 1.10 -15.74 -3.32
CA PRO A 109 2.32 -16.15 -2.64
C PRO A 109 2.24 -16.05 -1.11
N TYR A 110 1.40 -15.14 -0.60
CA TYR A 110 1.24 -14.86 0.82
C TYR A 110 -0.24 -14.69 1.19
N SER A 111 -1.10 -15.56 0.63
CA SER A 111 -2.54 -15.60 0.91
C SER A 111 -2.85 -15.46 2.40
N ALA A 112 -3.60 -14.42 2.77
CA ALA A 112 -4.05 -14.22 4.15
C ALA A 112 -5.00 -15.34 4.63
N LYS A 113 -5.70 -16.02 3.71
CA LYS A 113 -6.56 -17.18 4.02
C LYS A 113 -5.79 -18.42 4.48
N MET A 114 -4.46 -18.46 4.34
CA MET A 114 -3.61 -19.49 4.92
C MET A 114 -3.26 -19.24 6.40
N GLY A 115 -3.72 -18.11 6.95
CA GLY A 115 -3.59 -17.75 8.37
C GLY A 115 -2.52 -16.68 8.61
N PHE A 116 -2.66 -15.98 9.75
CA PHE A 116 -1.84 -14.83 10.12
C PHE A 116 -0.33 -15.09 10.02
N TRP A 117 0.15 -16.17 10.64
CA TRP A 117 1.59 -16.47 10.67
C TRP A 117 2.14 -16.86 9.29
N TYR A 118 1.32 -17.46 8.43
CA TYR A 118 1.72 -17.75 7.07
C TYR A 118 1.94 -16.46 6.28
N SER A 119 0.95 -15.57 6.23
CA SER A 119 1.05 -14.34 5.44
C SER A 119 2.01 -13.31 6.04
N HIS A 120 2.22 -13.33 7.36
CA HIS A 120 3.17 -12.44 8.02
C HIS A 120 4.64 -12.81 7.69
N ILE A 121 5.05 -14.07 7.90
CA ILE A 121 6.46 -14.45 7.73
C ILE A 121 6.64 -15.87 7.20
N GLY A 122 5.71 -16.78 7.49
CA GLY A 122 5.83 -18.21 7.20
C GLY A 122 5.97 -18.54 5.72
N TRP A 123 5.38 -17.73 4.83
CA TRP A 123 5.49 -17.90 3.38
C TRP A 123 6.94 -17.78 2.87
N MET A 124 7.81 -17.06 3.58
CA MET A 124 9.24 -16.91 3.25
C MET A 124 10.12 -17.98 3.91
N LEU A 125 9.63 -18.73 4.90
CA LEU A 125 10.44 -19.69 5.64
C LEU A 125 10.54 -21.05 4.94
N ARG A 126 9.71 -21.29 3.92
CA ARG A 126 9.64 -22.56 3.19
C ARG A 126 9.49 -22.32 1.70
N GLU A 127 9.93 -23.30 0.93
CA GLU A 127 9.96 -23.24 -0.53
C GLU A 127 8.58 -23.53 -1.15
N TYR A 128 7.61 -22.63 -0.95
CA TYR A 128 6.26 -22.76 -1.51
C TYR A 128 6.19 -22.47 -3.01
N GLN A 129 7.17 -21.74 -3.56
CA GLN A 129 7.09 -21.11 -4.89
C GLN A 129 8.26 -21.48 -5.81
N ALA A 130 8.97 -22.58 -5.54
CA ALA A 130 10.16 -23.01 -6.30
C ALA A 130 9.97 -22.98 -7.83
N HIS A 131 8.82 -23.46 -8.31
CA HIS A 131 8.52 -23.57 -9.74
C HIS A 131 8.45 -22.21 -10.47
N ARG A 132 8.26 -21.10 -9.74
CA ARG A 132 8.07 -19.76 -10.31
C ARG A 132 9.11 -18.74 -9.84
N TYR A 133 10.05 -19.11 -8.98
CA TYR A 133 11.00 -18.18 -8.36
C TYR A 133 11.81 -17.36 -9.39
N HIS A 134 12.13 -17.97 -10.54
CA HIS A 134 12.84 -17.34 -11.66
C HIS A 134 11.93 -16.94 -12.83
N ASP A 135 10.61 -17.08 -12.70
CA ASP A 135 9.66 -16.68 -13.73
C ASP A 135 9.18 -15.23 -13.50
N TYR A 136 9.62 -14.33 -14.38
CA TYR A 136 9.28 -12.91 -14.36
C TYR A 136 8.41 -12.49 -15.55
N ASN A 137 7.67 -13.42 -16.17
CA ASN A 137 6.84 -13.14 -17.35
C ASN A 137 5.72 -12.10 -17.11
N ASN A 138 5.24 -11.97 -15.88
CA ASN A 138 4.29 -10.94 -15.43
C ASN A 138 4.93 -9.55 -15.22
N ALA A 139 6.27 -9.45 -15.30
CA ALA A 139 7.05 -8.24 -15.05
C ALA A 139 7.97 -7.86 -16.22
N ARG A 140 7.59 -8.19 -17.47
CA ARG A 140 8.37 -7.91 -18.69
C ARG A 140 8.73 -6.44 -18.90
N ASP A 141 7.90 -5.50 -18.43
CA ASP A 141 8.22 -4.08 -18.46
C ASP A 141 9.38 -3.72 -17.53
N LEU A 142 9.48 -4.37 -16.36
CA LEU A 142 10.57 -4.17 -15.41
C LEU A 142 11.87 -4.83 -15.90
N GLN A 143 11.77 -5.92 -16.67
CA GLN A 143 12.94 -6.51 -17.35
C GLN A 143 13.57 -5.57 -18.39
N LYS A 144 12.81 -4.59 -18.89
CA LYS A 144 13.30 -3.55 -19.82
C LYS A 144 13.80 -2.30 -19.09
N ASP A 145 13.58 -2.21 -17.77
CA ASP A 145 14.01 -1.09 -16.95
C ASP A 145 15.48 -1.28 -16.52
N ARG A 146 16.37 -0.42 -17.04
CA ARG A 146 17.82 -0.50 -16.79
C ARG A 146 18.18 -0.39 -15.31
N ILE A 147 17.47 0.43 -14.53
CA ILE A 147 17.76 0.64 -13.11
C ILE A 147 17.32 -0.59 -12.31
N VAL A 148 16.13 -1.12 -12.62
CA VAL A 148 15.63 -2.35 -11.98
C VAL A 148 16.55 -3.52 -12.28
N MET A 149 16.97 -3.70 -13.54
CA MET A 149 17.86 -4.80 -13.91
C MET A 149 19.28 -4.64 -13.37
N TRP A 150 19.81 -3.42 -13.30
CA TRP A 150 21.07 -3.14 -12.60
C TRP A 150 20.97 -3.56 -11.14
N GLN A 151 19.90 -3.14 -10.45
CA GLN A 151 19.71 -3.48 -9.05
C GLN A 151 19.51 -4.98 -8.84
N HIS A 152 18.75 -5.65 -9.70
CA HIS A 152 18.54 -7.10 -9.64
C HIS A 152 19.87 -7.86 -9.82
N LYS A 153 20.70 -7.47 -10.80
CA LYS A 153 22.00 -8.09 -11.07
C LYS A 153 23.00 -7.92 -9.92
N HIS A 154 22.98 -6.75 -9.26
CA HIS A 154 23.92 -6.41 -8.18
C HIS A 154 23.28 -6.51 -6.78
N TYR A 155 22.13 -7.18 -6.66
CA TYR A 155 21.28 -7.07 -5.47
C TYR A 155 21.99 -7.48 -4.19
N LEU A 156 22.75 -8.58 -4.20
CA LEU A 156 23.52 -9.04 -3.04
C LEU A 156 24.56 -8.02 -2.59
N LEU A 157 25.33 -7.47 -3.52
CA LEU A 157 26.34 -6.44 -3.23
C LEU A 157 25.67 -5.18 -2.67
N LEU A 158 24.62 -4.68 -3.32
CA LEU A 158 23.89 -3.49 -2.87
C LEU A 158 23.29 -3.70 -1.48
N THR A 159 22.76 -4.89 -1.21
CA THR A 159 22.20 -5.25 0.08
C THR A 159 23.26 -5.21 1.19
N ILE A 160 24.44 -5.79 0.95
CA ILE A 160 25.56 -5.76 1.91
C ILE A 160 26.03 -4.32 2.14
N LEU A 161 26.21 -3.55 1.06
CA LEU A 161 26.62 -2.15 1.17
C LEU A 161 25.59 -1.30 1.93
N MET A 162 24.30 -1.47 1.66
CA MET A 162 23.27 -0.66 2.30
C MET A 162 22.98 -1.08 3.74
N ASN A 163 23.04 -2.37 4.08
CA ASN A 163 22.71 -2.84 5.43
C ASN A 163 23.91 -2.94 6.38
N ILE A 164 25.13 -3.06 5.86
CA ILE A 164 26.36 -3.14 6.66
C ILE A 164 27.24 -1.92 6.39
N GLY A 165 27.60 -1.69 5.13
CA GLY A 165 28.51 -0.60 4.76
C GLY A 165 28.01 0.78 5.17
N LEU A 166 26.74 1.09 4.91
CA LEU A 166 26.16 2.39 5.21
C LEU A 166 26.05 2.68 6.72
N PRO A 167 25.49 1.80 7.58
CA PRO A 167 25.50 2.05 9.03
C PRO A 167 26.92 2.11 9.61
N VAL A 168 27.85 1.28 9.14
CA VAL A 168 29.25 1.33 9.59
C VAL A 168 29.90 2.66 9.20
N PHE A 169 29.70 3.11 7.96
CA PHE A 169 30.23 4.38 7.49
C PHE A 169 29.67 5.58 8.26
N ILE A 170 28.36 5.62 8.48
CA ILE A 170 27.73 6.70 9.26
C ILE A 170 28.19 6.63 10.72
N GLY A 171 28.32 5.43 11.29
CA GLY A 171 28.81 5.26 12.65
C GLY A 171 30.28 5.67 12.81
N TRP A 172 31.11 5.46 11.79
CA TRP A 172 32.48 5.96 11.76
C TRP A 172 32.51 7.50 11.76
N LEU A 173 31.61 8.15 11.02
CA LEU A 173 31.45 9.61 11.07
C LEU A 173 30.94 10.10 12.43
N ASN A 174 30.08 9.33 13.11
CA ASN A 174 29.60 9.65 14.46
C ASN A 174 30.67 9.40 15.56
N GLY A 175 31.66 8.57 15.28
CA GLY A 175 32.61 8.07 16.27
C GLY A 175 32.14 6.84 17.06
N ASP A 176 30.93 6.34 16.81
CA ASP A 176 30.38 5.11 17.40
C ASP A 176 29.76 4.18 16.34
N ILE A 177 30.62 3.33 15.77
CA ILE A 177 30.22 2.34 14.77
C ILE A 177 29.23 1.31 15.35
N LEU A 178 29.43 0.90 16.60
CA LEU A 178 28.69 -0.20 17.19
C LEU A 178 27.25 0.21 17.51
N SER A 179 27.06 1.37 18.15
CA SER A 179 25.72 1.91 18.43
C SER A 179 24.94 2.16 17.14
N MET A 180 25.59 2.74 16.13
CA MET A 180 24.97 2.99 14.83
C MET A 180 24.56 1.68 14.13
N PHE A 181 25.43 0.67 14.12
CA PHE A 181 25.12 -0.61 13.50
C PHE A 181 24.00 -1.36 14.23
N ILE A 182 24.00 -1.38 15.57
CA ILE A 182 22.95 -2.01 16.37
C ILE A 182 21.59 -1.33 16.13
N LEU A 183 21.55 0.00 16.14
CA LEU A 183 20.31 0.75 16.02
C LEU A 183 19.84 0.88 14.56
N ALA A 184 20.62 1.55 13.72
CA ALA A 184 20.25 1.87 12.34
C ALA A 184 20.50 0.73 11.34
N GLY A 185 21.35 -0.24 11.70
CA GLY A 185 21.54 -1.48 10.93
C GLY A 185 20.54 -2.57 11.33
N VAL A 186 20.64 -3.06 12.56
CA VAL A 186 19.91 -4.25 13.04
C VAL A 186 18.46 -3.94 13.46
N LEU A 187 18.24 -3.04 14.41
CA LEU A 187 16.87 -2.74 14.90
C LEU A 187 15.98 -2.23 13.76
N ARG A 188 16.51 -1.31 12.95
CA ARG A 188 15.81 -0.77 11.77
C ARG A 188 15.40 -1.87 10.80
N LEU A 189 16.25 -2.87 10.57
CA LEU A 189 15.93 -3.99 9.68
C LEU A 189 14.74 -4.78 10.19
N VAL A 190 14.78 -5.17 11.46
CA VAL A 190 13.72 -5.96 12.10
C VAL A 190 12.39 -5.20 12.11
N ILE A 191 12.41 -3.92 12.51
CA ILE A 191 11.20 -3.08 12.49
C ILE A 191 10.68 -2.91 11.06
N GLY A 192 11.56 -2.62 10.09
CA GLY A 192 11.18 -2.47 8.68
C GLY A 192 10.53 -3.72 8.08
N HIS A 193 11.02 -4.90 8.43
CA HIS A 193 10.42 -6.18 8.03
C HIS A 193 9.03 -6.36 8.63
N HIS A 194 8.90 -6.31 9.96
CA HIS A 194 7.60 -6.56 10.61
C HIS A 194 6.53 -5.52 10.26
N THR A 195 6.91 -4.25 10.11
CA THR A 195 5.98 -3.21 9.64
C THR A 195 5.48 -3.50 8.23
N THR A 196 6.35 -3.93 7.31
CA THR A 196 5.91 -4.32 5.97
C THR A 196 5.05 -5.59 6.00
N PHE A 197 5.43 -6.58 6.80
CA PHE A 197 4.74 -7.86 6.92
C PHE A 197 3.33 -7.71 7.51
N PHE A 198 3.06 -6.66 8.29
CA PHE A 198 1.71 -6.36 8.75
C PHE A 198 0.74 -6.01 7.62
N ILE A 199 1.22 -5.57 6.45
CA ILE A 199 0.35 -5.36 5.29
C ILE A 199 -0.21 -6.69 4.79
N ASN A 200 0.62 -7.72 4.71
CA ASN A 200 0.18 -9.05 4.27
C ASN A 200 -0.68 -9.76 5.33
N SER A 201 -0.55 -9.39 6.61
CA SER A 201 -1.24 -10.05 7.72
C SER A 201 -2.32 -9.19 8.38
N LEU A 202 -1.96 -8.21 9.20
CA LEU A 202 -2.93 -7.38 9.93
C LEU A 202 -3.86 -6.60 9.00
N ALA A 203 -3.40 -6.10 7.86
CA ALA A 203 -4.27 -5.39 6.92
C ALA A 203 -5.30 -6.30 6.22
N HIS A 204 -5.20 -7.63 6.39
CA HIS A 204 -6.18 -8.62 5.96
C HIS A 204 -7.04 -9.18 7.10
N ILE A 205 -6.95 -8.61 8.32
CA ILE A 205 -7.70 -9.08 9.50
C ILE A 205 -8.35 -7.90 10.24
N TRP A 206 -7.63 -6.81 10.45
CA TRP A 206 -8.04 -5.71 11.32
C TRP A 206 -8.25 -4.40 10.57
N GLY A 207 -9.51 -3.96 10.48
CA GLY A 207 -9.89 -2.69 9.83
C GLY A 207 -11.28 -2.77 9.19
N LYS A 208 -11.54 -1.94 8.18
CA LYS A 208 -12.85 -1.83 7.50
C LYS A 208 -12.77 -2.20 6.03
N GLN A 209 -13.80 -2.88 5.51
CA GLN A 209 -13.99 -3.10 4.07
C GLN A 209 -14.90 -2.01 3.49
N THR A 210 -14.34 -0.81 3.34
CA THR A 210 -15.11 0.39 2.95
C THR A 210 -15.56 0.38 1.49
N TYR A 211 -14.81 -0.30 0.61
CA TYR A 211 -14.99 -0.23 -0.85
C TYR A 211 -15.26 -1.59 -1.51
N THR A 212 -14.80 -2.69 -0.93
CA THR A 212 -15.11 -4.04 -1.43
C THR A 212 -14.98 -5.12 -0.35
N ASP A 213 -15.75 -6.19 -0.48
CA ASP A 213 -15.68 -7.43 0.29
C ASP A 213 -15.16 -8.63 -0.54
N LYS A 214 -14.74 -8.41 -1.79
CA LYS A 214 -14.28 -9.47 -2.70
C LYS A 214 -13.01 -10.18 -2.21
N ASN A 215 -12.24 -9.51 -1.37
CA ASN A 215 -11.06 -10.06 -0.70
C ASN A 215 -10.99 -9.54 0.74
N THR A 216 -10.08 -10.11 1.52
CA THR A 216 -9.95 -9.88 2.96
C THR A 216 -9.25 -8.56 3.33
N ALA A 217 -8.79 -7.77 2.36
CA ALA A 217 -8.08 -6.51 2.62
C ALA A 217 -8.98 -5.49 3.35
N ARG A 218 -8.40 -4.78 4.31
CA ARG A 218 -9.09 -3.84 5.21
C ARG A 218 -8.32 -2.53 5.32
N ASP A 219 -9.07 -1.43 5.43
CA ASP A 219 -8.52 -0.11 5.73
C ASP A 219 -8.33 0.06 7.23
N ASN A 220 -7.13 0.50 7.62
CA ASN A 220 -6.77 0.78 9.01
C ASN A 220 -5.77 1.95 9.10
N GLY A 221 -6.26 3.10 9.58
CA GLY A 221 -5.45 4.31 9.74
C GLY A 221 -4.38 4.22 10.82
N PHE A 222 -4.58 3.37 11.85
CA PHE A 222 -3.54 3.13 12.86
C PHE A 222 -2.39 2.31 12.27
N LEU A 223 -2.72 1.27 11.49
CA LEU A 223 -1.72 0.49 10.78
C LEU A 223 -0.95 1.36 9.77
N ALA A 224 -1.61 2.31 9.12
CA ALA A 224 -0.98 3.23 8.19
C ALA A 224 0.18 4.06 8.79
N LEU A 225 0.16 4.31 10.12
CA LEU A 225 1.25 5.00 10.83
C LEU A 225 2.57 4.23 10.73
N PHE A 226 2.51 2.91 10.93
CA PHE A 226 3.67 2.03 10.90
C PHE A 226 4.09 1.66 9.48
N THR A 227 3.13 1.66 8.55
CA THR A 227 3.34 1.16 7.19
C THR A 227 3.45 2.27 6.15
N HIS A 228 3.80 3.49 6.58
CA HIS A 228 4.04 4.63 5.70
C HIS A 228 2.86 4.93 4.73
N GLY A 229 1.62 4.70 5.18
CA GLY A 229 0.40 4.92 4.41
C GLY A 229 -0.22 3.67 3.78
N GLU A 230 0.42 2.51 3.88
CA GLU A 230 -0.06 1.29 3.23
C GLU A 230 -1.24 0.61 3.95
N GLY A 231 -1.62 1.10 5.14
CA GLY A 231 -2.73 0.57 5.93
C GLY A 231 -4.13 0.77 5.33
N TYR A 232 -4.30 1.63 4.32
CA TYR A 232 -5.57 1.76 3.57
C TYR A 232 -5.69 0.68 2.49
N HIS A 233 -5.64 -0.58 2.93
CA HIS A 233 -5.41 -1.72 2.05
C HIS A 233 -6.67 -2.13 1.28
N ASN A 234 -7.88 -1.91 1.83
CA ASN A 234 -9.11 -2.21 1.11
C ASN A 234 -9.27 -1.29 -0.10
N PHE A 235 -9.01 0.01 0.07
CA PHE A 235 -8.99 0.96 -1.06
C PHE A 235 -7.96 0.55 -2.11
N HIS A 236 -6.74 0.25 -1.65
CA HIS A 236 -5.65 -0.13 -2.53
C HIS A 236 -5.98 -1.36 -3.40
N HIS A 237 -6.56 -2.40 -2.81
CA HIS A 237 -6.89 -3.64 -3.52
C HIS A 237 -7.97 -3.49 -4.61
N ILE A 238 -8.92 -2.57 -4.46
CA ILE A 238 -9.92 -2.29 -5.51
C ILE A 238 -9.39 -1.29 -6.55
N PHE A 239 -8.51 -0.38 -6.15
CA PHE A 239 -8.07 0.76 -6.95
C PHE A 239 -6.53 0.85 -7.02
N GLU A 240 -5.88 -0.29 -7.29
CA GLU A 240 -4.42 -0.48 -7.20
C GLU A 240 -3.58 0.49 -8.04
N ASN A 241 -4.17 1.05 -9.10
CA ASN A 241 -3.52 2.01 -9.98
C ASN A 241 -3.54 3.47 -9.47
N ASP A 242 -4.23 3.80 -8.36
CA ASP A 242 -4.16 5.13 -7.74
C ASP A 242 -2.81 5.28 -7.02
N TYR A 243 -2.13 6.42 -7.20
CA TYR A 243 -0.87 6.66 -6.48
C TYR A 243 -1.07 6.90 -4.97
N ARG A 244 -2.32 6.97 -4.50
CA ARG A 244 -2.70 7.17 -3.11
C ARG A 244 -3.32 5.90 -2.56
N ASN A 245 -2.94 5.54 -1.35
CA ASN A 245 -3.73 4.59 -0.57
C ASN A 245 -4.67 5.37 0.36
N GLY A 246 -4.13 6.34 1.09
CA GLY A 246 -4.92 7.29 1.88
C GLY A 246 -5.49 8.39 0.98
N ILE A 247 -6.76 8.29 0.59
CA ILE A 247 -7.35 9.21 -0.40
C ILE A 247 -7.71 10.59 0.14
N GLN A 248 -7.99 10.71 1.44
CA GLN A 248 -8.28 12.00 2.06
C GLN A 248 -6.99 12.81 2.22
N TRP A 249 -7.12 14.14 2.29
CA TRP A 249 -5.94 14.97 2.48
C TRP A 249 -5.28 14.76 3.84
N TRP A 250 -6.09 14.44 4.87
CA TRP A 250 -5.65 14.14 6.24
C TRP A 250 -5.29 12.67 6.49
N ASP A 251 -5.57 11.76 5.54
CA ASP A 251 -5.15 10.37 5.67
C ASP A 251 -3.62 10.32 5.69
N TYR A 252 -3.07 9.74 6.77
CA TYR A 252 -1.62 9.61 6.94
C TYR A 252 -1.07 8.67 5.87
N ASP A 253 -0.46 9.27 4.85
CA ASP A 253 0.15 8.59 3.72
C ASP A 253 1.37 9.42 3.29
N PRO A 254 2.49 9.31 4.02
CA PRO A 254 3.72 10.05 3.70
C PRO A 254 4.21 9.71 2.29
N THR A 255 3.93 8.51 1.77
CA THR A 255 4.22 8.11 0.40
C THR A 255 3.47 8.97 -0.62
N LYS A 256 2.16 9.21 -0.43
CA LYS A 256 1.35 10.12 -1.26
C LYS A 256 1.93 11.53 -1.24
N TRP A 257 2.35 12.02 -0.07
CA TRP A 257 2.90 13.37 0.06
C TRP A 257 4.26 13.49 -0.63
N LEU A 258 5.13 12.49 -0.48
CA LEU A 258 6.41 12.41 -1.19
C LEU A 258 6.21 12.43 -2.71
N ILE A 259 5.34 11.56 -3.25
CA ILE A 259 5.09 11.50 -4.69
C ILE A 259 4.53 12.83 -5.21
N ARG A 260 3.64 13.48 -4.44
CA ARG A 260 3.10 14.80 -4.80
C ARG A 260 4.18 15.89 -4.78
N LEU A 261 5.09 15.87 -3.80
CA LEU A 261 6.21 16.80 -3.72
C LEU A 261 7.16 16.60 -4.91
N LEU A 262 7.53 15.36 -5.22
CA LEU A 262 8.34 15.03 -6.39
C LEU A 262 7.68 15.49 -7.69
N SER A 263 6.35 15.40 -7.77
CA SER A 263 5.61 15.88 -8.94
C SER A 263 5.67 17.40 -9.06
N TYR A 264 5.55 18.12 -7.94
CA TYR A 264 5.72 19.57 -7.91
C TYR A 264 7.14 19.99 -8.33
N LEU A 265 8.16 19.22 -7.96
CA LEU A 265 9.56 19.44 -8.34
C LEU A 265 9.89 18.99 -9.78
N GLY A 266 8.92 18.48 -10.55
CA GLY A 266 9.14 17.98 -11.91
C GLY A 266 9.87 16.62 -11.97
N LEU A 267 10.06 15.95 -10.83
CA LEU A 267 10.73 14.65 -10.72
C LEU A 267 9.76 13.46 -10.79
N ALA A 268 8.46 13.72 -10.75
CA ALA A 268 7.39 12.75 -11.00
C ALA A 268 6.30 13.32 -11.92
N SER A 269 5.70 12.46 -12.74
CA SER A 269 4.64 12.81 -13.69
C SER A 269 3.60 11.70 -13.81
N ASP A 270 2.49 11.97 -14.51
CA ASP A 270 1.42 11.01 -14.77
C ASP A 270 0.84 10.35 -13.50
N LEU A 271 0.68 11.12 -12.43
CA LEU A 271 0.08 10.64 -11.17
C LEU A 271 -1.37 10.22 -11.41
N ARG A 272 -1.60 8.91 -11.42
CA ARG A 272 -2.93 8.31 -11.67
C ARG A 272 -3.81 8.46 -10.45
N LYS A 273 -5.00 9.04 -10.64
CA LYS A 273 -6.06 9.13 -9.62
C LYS A 273 -7.32 8.46 -10.14
N VAL A 274 -7.95 7.63 -9.32
CA VAL A 274 -9.27 7.08 -9.65
C VAL A 274 -10.30 8.21 -9.63
N PRO A 275 -11.21 8.27 -10.63
CA PRO A 275 -12.32 9.21 -10.62
C PRO A 275 -13.16 9.10 -9.35
N GLN A 276 -13.49 10.24 -8.74
CA GLN A 276 -14.22 10.27 -7.48
C GLN A 276 -15.59 9.55 -7.56
N GLU A 277 -16.25 9.60 -8.71
CA GLU A 277 -17.47 8.85 -9.00
C GLU A 277 -17.32 7.35 -8.70
N ARG A 278 -16.24 6.72 -9.19
CA ARG A 278 -15.99 5.28 -8.99
C ARG A 278 -15.75 4.94 -7.53
N ILE A 279 -15.04 5.83 -6.81
CA ILE A 279 -14.77 5.67 -5.37
C ILE A 279 -16.08 5.76 -4.58
N GLU A 280 -16.91 6.77 -4.87
CA GLU A 280 -18.20 6.95 -4.21
C GLU A 280 -19.16 5.79 -4.53
N ALA A 281 -19.24 5.35 -5.78
CA ALA A 281 -20.05 4.21 -6.19
C ALA A 281 -19.67 2.92 -5.43
N ALA A 282 -18.37 2.60 -5.34
CA ALA A 282 -17.89 1.43 -4.59
C ALA A 282 -18.25 1.52 -3.10
N LYS A 283 -18.10 2.71 -2.50
CA LYS A 283 -18.48 2.96 -1.11
C LYS A 283 -19.99 2.78 -0.88
N TYR A 284 -20.83 3.32 -1.76
CA TYR A 284 -22.28 3.16 -1.64
C TYR A 284 -22.72 1.71 -1.85
N GLN A 285 -22.08 0.99 -2.76
CA GLN A 285 -22.32 -0.44 -2.96
C GLN A 285 -22.04 -1.24 -1.68
N MET A 286 -20.93 -0.96 -0.99
CA MET A 286 -20.61 -1.60 0.29
C MET A 286 -21.57 -1.20 1.41
N GLN A 287 -22.01 0.06 1.44
CA GLN A 287 -23.05 0.50 2.38
C GLN A 287 -24.35 -0.26 2.17
N LEU A 288 -24.81 -0.40 0.92
CA LEU A 288 -25.98 -1.20 0.58
C LEU A 288 -25.82 -2.63 1.09
N LEU A 289 -24.70 -3.30 0.78
CA LEU A 289 -24.45 -4.68 1.19
C LEU A 289 -24.49 -4.85 2.72
N ASN A 290 -23.79 -3.99 3.45
CA ASN A 290 -23.75 -4.04 4.91
C ASN A 290 -25.13 -3.78 5.53
N THR A 291 -25.88 -2.81 5.00
CA THR A 291 -27.24 -2.51 5.49
C THR A 291 -28.20 -3.63 5.16
N LYS A 292 -28.13 -4.26 3.99
CA LYS A 292 -28.94 -5.45 3.66
C LYS A 292 -28.70 -6.59 4.64
N GLN A 293 -27.45 -6.84 5.02
CA GLN A 293 -27.12 -7.89 6.01
C GLN A 293 -27.73 -7.60 7.39
N LYS A 294 -27.75 -6.34 7.83
CA LYS A 294 -28.41 -5.96 9.09
C LYS A 294 -29.93 -6.13 9.04
N VAL A 295 -30.53 -5.70 7.93
CA VAL A 295 -31.99 -5.67 7.75
C VAL A 295 -32.58 -7.06 7.51
N GLY A 296 -31.82 -7.98 6.91
CA GLY A 296 -32.32 -9.30 6.47
C GLY A 296 -32.87 -10.21 7.57
N HIS A 297 -32.71 -9.84 8.85
CA HIS A 297 -33.24 -10.58 9.99
C HIS A 297 -34.46 -9.91 10.67
N LEU A 298 -34.92 -8.77 10.15
CA LEU A 298 -36.03 -8.02 10.73
C LEU A 298 -37.41 -8.51 10.23
N PRO A 299 -38.50 -8.32 11.00
CA PRO A 299 -39.85 -8.78 10.61
C PRO A 299 -40.35 -8.24 9.26
N ASP A 300 -40.02 -6.99 8.93
CA ASP A 300 -40.41 -6.32 7.68
C ASP A 300 -39.26 -6.24 6.67
N ALA A 301 -38.36 -7.23 6.68
CA ALA A 301 -37.12 -7.22 5.89
C ALA A 301 -37.37 -6.98 4.39
N ASP A 302 -38.38 -7.63 3.79
CA ASP A 302 -38.63 -7.52 2.35
C ASP A 302 -38.98 -6.10 1.90
N GLU A 303 -39.86 -5.42 2.64
CA GLU A 303 -40.22 -4.01 2.35
C GLU A 303 -39.02 -3.07 2.55
N MET A 304 -38.29 -3.25 3.66
CA MET A 304 -37.09 -2.48 3.94
C MET A 304 -36.00 -2.67 2.88
N LEU A 305 -35.78 -3.91 2.43
CA LEU A 305 -34.80 -4.25 1.40
C LEU A 305 -35.20 -3.65 0.04
N ALA A 306 -36.48 -3.68 -0.30
CA ALA A 306 -37.00 -3.07 -1.52
C ALA A 306 -36.80 -1.55 -1.52
N LYS A 307 -37.15 -0.88 -0.40
CA LYS A 307 -36.93 0.56 -0.21
C LYS A 307 -35.45 0.93 -0.30
N LEU A 308 -34.60 0.17 0.38
CA LEU A 308 -33.15 0.38 0.35
C LEU A 308 -32.58 0.22 -1.06
N GLN A 309 -33.03 -0.78 -1.82
CA GLN A 309 -32.61 -0.98 -3.20
C GLN A 309 -33.04 0.19 -4.10
N ALA A 310 -34.28 0.66 -3.98
CA ALA A 310 -34.78 1.78 -4.77
C ALA A 310 -33.98 3.07 -4.51
N GLU A 311 -33.74 3.40 -3.24
CA GLU A 311 -32.98 4.58 -2.83
C GLU A 311 -31.52 4.52 -3.29
N PHE A 312 -30.94 3.32 -3.32
CA PHE A 312 -29.60 3.08 -3.87
C PHE A 312 -29.53 3.31 -5.38
N GLU A 313 -30.48 2.77 -6.15
CA GLU A 313 -30.49 2.97 -7.62
C GLU A 313 -30.70 4.45 -7.98
N GLN A 314 -31.55 5.16 -7.23
CA GLN A 314 -31.72 6.60 -7.41
C GLN A 314 -30.43 7.37 -7.07
N LEU A 315 -29.75 7.01 -5.97
CA LEU A 315 -28.46 7.60 -5.60
C LEU A 315 -27.41 7.40 -6.69
N LYS A 316 -27.31 6.18 -7.22
CA LYS A 316 -26.37 5.81 -8.28
C LYS A 316 -26.65 6.58 -9.58
N THR A 317 -27.93 6.75 -9.92
CA THR A 317 -28.35 7.54 -11.08
C THR A 317 -27.93 9.01 -10.93
N HIS A 318 -28.27 9.66 -9.82
CA HIS A 318 -27.90 11.06 -9.59
C HIS A 318 -26.39 11.28 -9.45
N LEU A 319 -25.67 10.29 -8.92
CA LEU A 319 -24.21 10.28 -8.92
C LEU A 319 -23.67 10.36 -10.35
N ALA A 320 -24.10 9.46 -11.23
CA ALA A 320 -23.67 9.41 -12.62
C ALA A 320 -24.01 10.70 -13.38
N GLU A 321 -25.24 11.19 -13.24
CA GLU A 321 -25.71 12.45 -13.86
C GLU A 321 -24.82 13.63 -13.46
N TYR A 322 -24.52 13.76 -12.16
CA TYR A 322 -23.67 14.84 -11.65
C TYR A 322 -22.24 14.77 -12.21
N TYR A 323 -21.60 13.60 -12.20
CA TYR A 323 -20.24 13.46 -12.71
C TYR A 323 -20.15 13.59 -14.23
N GLN A 324 -21.18 13.16 -14.98
CA GLN A 324 -21.30 13.40 -16.41
C GLN A 324 -21.42 14.89 -16.72
N ALA A 325 -22.31 15.61 -16.03
CA ALA A 325 -22.46 17.07 -16.19
C ALA A 325 -21.16 17.82 -15.82
N LYS A 326 -20.49 17.40 -14.74
CA LYS A 326 -19.20 17.95 -14.33
C LYS A 326 -18.13 17.74 -15.38
N LYS A 327 -18.06 16.54 -15.99
CA LYS A 327 -17.13 16.24 -17.08
C LYS A 327 -17.40 17.13 -18.30
N ALA A 328 -18.67 17.29 -18.68
CA ALA A 328 -19.06 18.17 -19.80
C ALA A 328 -18.60 19.62 -19.58
N VAL A 329 -18.75 20.16 -18.36
CA VAL A 329 -18.24 21.50 -18.00
C VAL A 329 -16.72 21.58 -18.13
N LEU A 330 -15.97 20.57 -17.68
CA LEU A 330 -14.51 20.55 -17.78
C LEU A 330 -14.05 20.48 -19.24
N ASP A 331 -14.70 19.66 -20.05
CA ASP A 331 -14.40 19.52 -21.48
C ASP A 331 -14.71 20.81 -22.25
N ALA A 332 -15.84 21.47 -21.96
CA ALA A 332 -16.18 22.76 -22.56
C ALA A 332 -15.18 23.86 -22.18
N LYS A 333 -14.74 23.91 -20.91
CA LYS A 333 -13.67 24.83 -20.47
C LYS A 333 -12.36 24.57 -21.20
N ARG A 334 -11.97 23.30 -21.36
CA ARG A 334 -10.75 22.92 -22.09
C ARG A 334 -10.81 23.32 -23.56
N LYS A 335 -11.98 23.19 -24.19
CA LYS A 335 -12.24 23.62 -25.57
C LYS A 335 -12.53 25.11 -25.73
N GLN A 336 -12.51 25.89 -24.64
CA GLN A 336 -12.80 27.33 -24.62
C GLN A 336 -14.19 27.69 -25.21
N VAL A 337 -15.20 26.84 -25.01
CA VAL A 337 -16.58 27.07 -25.48
C VAL A 337 -17.45 27.63 -24.35
N CYS A 338 -18.53 28.36 -24.71
CA CYS A 338 -19.54 28.81 -23.75
C CYS A 338 -20.09 27.62 -22.95
N HIS A 339 -20.11 27.74 -21.63
CA HIS A 339 -20.43 26.64 -20.71
C HIS A 339 -21.39 27.07 -19.59
N ILE A 340 -22.08 28.21 -19.75
CA ILE A 340 -22.99 28.77 -18.73
C ILE A 340 -24.13 27.78 -18.46
N GLU A 341 -24.79 27.28 -19.51
CA GLU A 341 -25.88 26.33 -19.38
C GLU A 341 -25.43 24.99 -18.79
N LEU A 342 -24.31 24.44 -19.27
CA LEU A 342 -23.70 23.22 -18.73
C LEU A 342 -23.37 23.37 -17.23
N LYS A 343 -22.91 24.55 -16.82
CA LYS A 343 -22.62 24.85 -15.41
C LYS A 343 -23.91 24.89 -14.58
N ALA A 344 -24.99 25.47 -15.11
CA ALA A 344 -26.29 25.46 -14.44
C ALA A 344 -26.83 24.03 -14.28
N GLN A 345 -26.78 23.21 -15.35
CA GLN A 345 -27.17 21.80 -15.30
C GLN A 345 -26.32 20.99 -14.31
N MET A 346 -25.01 21.24 -14.25
CA MET A 346 -24.10 20.62 -13.28
C MET A 346 -24.47 21.00 -11.83
N GLU A 347 -24.81 22.26 -11.55
CA GLU A 347 -25.21 22.66 -10.20
C GLU A 347 -26.59 22.07 -9.80
N ILE A 348 -27.53 21.97 -10.74
CA ILE A 348 -28.82 21.30 -10.50
C ILE A 348 -28.63 19.82 -10.16
N SER A 349 -27.88 19.09 -10.98
CA SER A 349 -27.59 17.65 -10.74
C SER A 349 -26.82 17.43 -9.43
N LYS A 350 -25.89 18.33 -9.09
CA LYS A 350 -25.16 18.32 -7.80
C LYS A 350 -26.09 18.50 -6.61
N ILE A 351 -27.08 19.39 -6.68
CA ILE A 351 -28.06 19.58 -5.61
C ILE A 351 -28.90 18.31 -5.43
N ARG A 352 -29.42 17.73 -6.53
CA ARG A 352 -30.18 16.47 -6.50
C ARG A 352 -29.35 15.34 -5.89
N PHE A 353 -28.11 15.17 -6.34
CA PHE A 353 -27.20 14.17 -5.79
C PHE A 353 -26.95 14.38 -4.28
N LYS A 354 -26.74 15.63 -3.84
CA LYS A 354 -26.53 15.93 -2.42
C LYS A 354 -27.76 15.61 -1.56
N LEU A 355 -28.96 15.92 -2.05
CA LEU A 355 -30.21 15.59 -1.39
C LEU A 355 -30.37 14.06 -1.27
N GLN A 356 -30.19 13.34 -2.38
CA GLN A 356 -30.27 11.89 -2.38
C GLN A 356 -29.21 11.23 -1.48
N LYS A 357 -28.00 11.79 -1.44
CA LYS A 357 -26.93 11.36 -0.53
C LYS A 357 -27.29 11.58 0.93
N HIS A 358 -28.04 12.64 1.26
CA HIS A 358 -28.53 12.87 2.61
C HIS A 358 -29.61 11.84 2.97
N ASN A 359 -30.60 11.62 2.10
CA ASN A 359 -31.65 10.61 2.29
C ASN A 359 -31.06 9.22 2.49
N TRP A 360 -30.12 8.82 1.64
CA TRP A 360 -29.39 7.56 1.75
C TRP A 360 -28.70 7.39 3.11
N LYS A 361 -28.04 8.44 3.61
CA LYS A 361 -27.39 8.40 4.93
C LYS A 361 -28.39 8.25 6.06
N MET A 362 -29.51 8.97 6.00
CA MET A 362 -30.56 8.88 7.02
C MET A 362 -31.18 7.48 7.03
N LEU A 363 -31.50 6.95 5.86
CA LEU A 363 -32.07 5.61 5.71
C LEU A 363 -31.12 4.51 6.18
N THR A 364 -29.86 4.55 5.76
CA THR A 364 -28.87 3.54 6.20
C THR A 364 -28.52 3.64 7.68
N ALA A 365 -28.75 4.80 8.32
CA ALA A 365 -28.56 4.99 9.76
C ALA A 365 -29.78 4.59 10.61
N SER A 366 -30.98 4.48 10.01
CA SER A 366 -32.17 3.97 10.72
C SER A 366 -32.18 2.45 10.90
N TYR A 367 -31.19 1.75 10.33
CA TYR A 367 -30.96 0.30 10.43
C TYR A 367 -29.60 -0.01 11.06
#